data_AF-G4AB09-F1
#
_entry.id   AF-G4AB09-F1
#
_cell.length_a   1.000
_cell.length_b   1.000
_cell.length_c   1.000
_cell.angle_alpha   90.00
_cell.angle_beta   90.00
_cell.angle_gamma   90.00
#
_symmetry.space_group_name_H-M   'P 1'
#
loop_
_entity.id
_entity.type
_entity.pdbx_description
1 polymer ?
#
loop_
_entity_poly.entity_id
_entity_poly.type
_entity_poly.pdbx_seq_one_letter_code
_entity_poly.pdbx_strand_id
1 'polypeptide(L)'
;MTEQRPYQWPDPLLLYPDQGKKSYRMKRFRYYLRSLLHWQAIKKFERFVNQNPLLVTLLNARPSFSYPLVHRFLDKRFNTQQRFEEMCDNLTFLPEKLTALHLSPLWQQPICFGEVIADFELYLTINDYQAMEGYWALELRYKPTQELIYLLTFGGCKKPC
;
A
#
# COMPACT_ATOMS: atom_id res chain seq x y z
N MET A 1 -19.84 -13.21 -11.18
CA MET A 1 -18.40 -13.41 -11.37
C MET A 1 -17.86 -12.17 -12.07
N THR A 2 -17.30 -11.21 -11.34
CA THR A 2 -16.66 -10.03 -11.94
C THR A 2 -15.29 -10.46 -12.45
N GLU A 3 -15.06 -10.41 -13.76
CA GLU A 3 -13.74 -10.64 -14.33
C GLU A 3 -12.76 -9.61 -13.74
N GLN A 4 -11.87 -10.07 -12.87
CA GLN A 4 -10.83 -9.23 -12.30
C GLN A 4 -9.75 -9.03 -13.36
N ARG A 5 -9.58 -7.78 -13.80
CA ARG A 5 -8.50 -7.42 -14.72
C ARG A 5 -7.15 -7.74 -14.07
N PRO A 6 -6.21 -8.37 -14.80
CA PRO A 6 -4.88 -8.61 -14.28
C PRO A 6 -4.23 -7.28 -13.89
N TYR A 7 -3.47 -7.30 -12.80
CA TYR A 7 -2.72 -6.15 -12.35
C TYR A 7 -1.64 -5.78 -13.37
N GLN A 8 -1.55 -4.49 -13.67
CA GLN A 8 -0.52 -3.89 -14.50
C GLN A 8 0.11 -2.73 -13.74
N TRP A 9 1.38 -2.43 -14.03
CA TRP A 9 2.05 -1.27 -13.47
C TRP A 9 1.23 0.02 -13.73
N PRO A 10 0.99 0.85 -12.70
CA PRO A 10 -0.02 1.90 -12.78
C PRO A 10 0.36 3.02 -13.75
N ASP A 11 -0.63 3.61 -14.42
CA ASP A 11 -0.39 4.78 -15.26
C ASP A 11 -0.02 6.00 -14.38
N PRO A 12 1.07 6.74 -14.68
CA PRO A 12 1.40 7.97 -13.96
C PRO A 12 0.31 9.04 -13.96
N LEU A 13 -0.66 9.01 -14.88
CA LEU A 13 -1.83 9.87 -14.86
C LEU A 13 -2.74 9.62 -13.64
N LEU A 14 -2.79 8.37 -13.14
CA LEU A 14 -3.55 8.03 -11.94
C LEU A 14 -2.89 8.61 -10.68
N LEU A 15 -1.55 8.69 -10.65
CA LEU A 15 -0.79 9.22 -9.52
C LEU A 15 -0.61 10.75 -9.58
N TYR A 16 -0.49 11.29 -10.79
CA TYR A 16 -0.25 12.71 -11.03
C TYR A 16 -1.23 13.27 -12.09
N PRO A 17 -2.54 13.31 -11.77
CA PRO A 17 -3.53 13.91 -12.66
C PRO A 17 -3.31 15.43 -12.72
N ASP A 18 -3.47 16.01 -13.91
CA ASP A 18 -3.43 17.47 -14.06
C ASP A 18 -4.63 18.09 -13.31
N GLN A 19 -4.37 19.17 -12.56
CA GLN A 19 -5.37 19.81 -11.71
C GLN A 19 -5.56 21.26 -12.16
N GLY A 20 -6.64 21.51 -12.90
CA GLY A 20 -6.95 22.82 -13.47
C GLY A 20 -5.78 23.33 -14.33
N LYS A 21 -5.17 24.45 -13.92
CA LYS A 21 -4.03 25.07 -14.62
C LYS A 21 -2.66 24.48 -14.24
N LYS A 22 -2.59 23.60 -13.24
CA LYS A 22 -1.32 22.99 -12.79
C LYS A 22 -1.06 21.70 -13.57
N SER A 23 0.02 21.71 -14.35
CA SER A 23 0.49 20.51 -15.04
C SER A 23 1.55 19.76 -14.24
N TYR A 24 1.43 18.44 -14.16
CA TYR A 24 2.40 17.55 -13.51
C TYR A 24 3.26 16.78 -14.52
N ARG A 25 3.38 17.26 -15.77
CA ARG A 25 4.21 16.65 -16.83
C ARG A 25 5.61 16.25 -16.37
N MET A 26 6.32 17.12 -15.64
CA MET A 26 7.67 16.81 -15.13
C MET A 26 7.68 15.71 -14.05
N LYS A 27 6.61 15.57 -13.26
CA LYS A 27 6.48 14.43 -12.34
C LYS A 27 6.26 13.14 -13.11
N ARG A 28 5.40 13.15 -14.13
CA ARG A 28 5.16 11.99 -15.02
C ARG A 28 6.41 11.59 -15.80
N PHE A 29 7.17 12.55 -16.32
CA PHE A 29 8.45 12.27 -16.98
C PHE A 29 9.44 11.56 -16.03
N ARG A 30 9.63 12.08 -14.81
CA ARG A 30 10.46 11.43 -13.80
C ARG A 30 9.92 10.06 -13.38
N TYR A 31 8.61 9.86 -13.39
CA TYR A 31 7.99 8.56 -13.18
C TYR A 31 8.37 7.55 -14.28
N TYR A 32 8.27 7.95 -15.55
CA TYR A 32 8.62 7.08 -16.67
C TYR A 32 10.10 6.71 -16.64
N LEU A 33 10.99 7.67 -16.40
CA LEU A 33 12.42 7.40 -16.27
C LEU A 33 12.72 6.35 -15.18
N ARG A 34 12.12 6.50 -13.99
CA ARG A 34 12.29 5.53 -12.90
C ARG A 34 11.70 4.17 -13.25
N SER A 35 10.54 4.14 -13.90
CA SER A 35 9.92 2.90 -14.34
C SER A 35 10.77 2.16 -15.37
N LEU A 36 11.42 2.89 -16.29
CA LEU A 36 12.36 2.31 -17.25
C LEU A 36 13.60 1.75 -16.54
N LEU A 37 14.21 2.53 -15.63
CA LEU A 37 15.38 2.10 -14.85
C LEU A 37 15.11 0.84 -14.02
N HIS A 38 13.88 0.67 -13.52
CA HIS A 38 13.48 -0.44 -12.66
C HIS A 38 12.57 -1.46 -13.36
N TRP A 39 12.57 -1.51 -14.70
CA TRP A 39 11.67 -2.36 -15.50
C TRP A 39 11.68 -3.83 -15.07
N GLN A 40 12.85 -4.41 -14.81
CA GLN A 40 12.96 -5.80 -14.39
C GLN A 40 12.28 -6.06 -13.03
N ALA A 41 12.44 -5.14 -12.08
CA ALA A 41 11.77 -5.23 -10.77
C ALA A 41 10.26 -5.08 -10.91
N ILE A 42 9.80 -4.16 -11.77
CA ILE A 42 8.38 -4.00 -12.09
C ILE A 42 7.79 -5.29 -12.66
N LYS A 43 8.46 -5.94 -13.63
CA LYS A 43 7.94 -7.19 -14.21
C LYS A 43 7.92 -8.36 -13.22
N LYS A 44 8.90 -8.43 -12.31
CA LYS A 44 8.86 -9.39 -11.20
C LYS A 44 7.68 -9.09 -10.27
N PHE A 45 7.44 -7.82 -9.95
CA PHE A 45 6.34 -7.39 -9.10
C PHE A 45 4.97 -7.66 -9.71
N GLU A 46 4.77 -7.35 -10.99
CA GLU A 46 3.55 -7.69 -11.71
C GLU A 46 3.25 -9.20 -11.67
N ARG A 47 4.27 -10.05 -11.88
CA ARG A 47 4.10 -11.51 -11.80
C ARG A 47 3.71 -11.95 -10.38
N PHE A 48 4.36 -11.41 -9.35
CA PHE A 48 4.05 -11.69 -7.95
C PHE A 48 2.61 -11.31 -7.61
N VAL A 49 2.18 -10.09 -7.93
CA VAL A 49 0.82 -9.61 -7.64
C VAL A 49 -0.23 -10.47 -8.34
N ASN A 50 0.00 -10.79 -9.62
CA ASN A 50 -0.94 -11.58 -10.41
C ASN A 50 -1.07 -13.05 -9.96
N GLN A 51 -0.20 -13.55 -9.07
CA GLN A 51 -0.37 -14.86 -8.43
C GLN A 51 -1.42 -14.86 -7.32
N ASN A 52 -1.79 -13.68 -6.79
CA ASN A 52 -2.73 -13.56 -5.68
C ASN A 52 -3.91 -12.64 -6.05
N PRO A 53 -5.13 -13.18 -6.28
CA PRO A 53 -6.32 -12.40 -6.62
C PRO A 53 -6.67 -11.29 -5.62
N LEU A 54 -6.35 -11.49 -4.34
CA LEU A 54 -6.56 -10.50 -3.29
C LEU A 54 -5.68 -9.26 -3.51
N LEU A 55 -4.41 -9.47 -3.88
CA LEU A 55 -3.48 -8.39 -4.18
C LEU A 55 -3.82 -7.67 -5.48
N VAL A 56 -4.27 -8.41 -6.50
CA VAL A 56 -4.79 -7.83 -7.75
C VAL A 56 -5.93 -6.85 -7.46
N THR A 57 -6.89 -7.28 -6.63
CA THR A 57 -8.02 -6.43 -6.20
C THR A 57 -7.54 -5.18 -5.47
N LEU A 58 -6.62 -5.36 -4.52
CA LEU A 58 -6.08 -4.26 -3.71
C LEU A 58 -5.35 -3.21 -4.56
N LEU A 59 -4.40 -3.65 -5.39
CA LEU A 59 -3.49 -2.75 -6.11
C LEU A 59 -4.14 -2.11 -7.34
N ASN A 60 -5.14 -2.76 -7.94
CA ASN A 60 -5.98 -2.10 -8.94
C ASN A 60 -6.85 -1.00 -8.32
N ALA A 61 -7.34 -1.21 -7.10
CA ALA A 61 -8.10 -0.18 -6.38
C ALA A 61 -7.20 0.96 -5.87
N ARG A 62 -5.93 0.67 -5.55
CA ARG A 62 -4.96 1.63 -4.99
C ARG A 62 -3.65 1.67 -5.79
N PRO A 63 -3.63 2.39 -6.94
CA PRO A 63 -2.44 2.49 -7.81
C PRO A 63 -1.19 3.04 -7.11
N SER A 64 -1.37 3.89 -6.09
CA SER A 64 -0.26 4.50 -5.35
C SER A 64 0.59 3.50 -4.56
N PHE A 65 0.04 2.31 -4.25
CA PHE A 65 0.69 1.32 -3.38
C PHE A 65 1.88 0.64 -4.06
N SER A 66 1.92 0.63 -5.39
CA SER A 66 3.00 0.02 -6.16
C SER A 66 4.19 0.95 -6.33
N TYR A 67 3.98 2.26 -6.32
CA TYR A 67 5.01 3.25 -6.63
C TYR A 67 6.24 3.30 -5.69
N PRO A 68 6.13 2.96 -4.38
CA PRO A 68 7.29 2.92 -3.50
C PRO A 68 8.45 2.03 -4.02
N LEU A 69 8.15 0.97 -4.79
CA LEU A 69 9.14 0.08 -5.41
C LEU A 69 10.20 0.85 -6.22
N VAL A 70 9.78 1.87 -6.98
CA VAL A 70 10.66 2.60 -7.91
C VAL A 70 11.07 3.97 -7.42
N HIS A 71 10.36 4.54 -6.44
CA HIS A 71 10.62 5.89 -5.95
C HIS A 71 11.39 5.91 -4.64
N ARG A 72 10.72 5.50 -3.55
CA ARG A 72 11.25 5.53 -2.18
C ARG A 72 10.32 4.72 -1.29
N PHE A 73 10.88 3.79 -0.54
CA PHE A 73 10.20 2.97 0.47
C PHE A 73 10.89 3.21 1.81
N LEU A 74 10.13 3.32 2.90
CA LEU A 74 10.52 3.35 4.32
C LEU A 74 11.98 3.76 4.62
N ASP A 75 12.95 2.87 4.37
CA ASP A 75 14.38 3.12 4.54
C ASP A 75 15.11 3.45 3.21
N LYS A 76 15.83 4.58 3.19
CA LYS A 76 16.71 4.97 2.06
C LYS A 76 17.90 4.03 1.86
N ARG A 77 18.26 3.23 2.87
CA ARG A 77 19.39 2.31 2.83
C ARG A 77 19.10 1.07 1.99
N PHE A 78 17.83 0.79 1.69
CA PHE A 78 17.46 -0.38 0.91
C PHE A 78 17.81 -0.21 -0.57
N ASN A 79 18.50 -1.20 -1.11
CA ASN A 79 18.67 -1.33 -2.55
C ASN A 79 17.36 -1.78 -3.22
N THR A 80 17.31 -1.82 -4.55
CA THR A 80 16.09 -2.18 -5.30
C THR A 80 15.57 -3.58 -5.00
N GLN A 81 16.47 -4.55 -4.76
CA GLN A 81 16.07 -5.92 -4.43
C GLN A 81 15.47 -6.01 -3.03
N GLN A 82 16.12 -5.40 -2.03
CA GLN A 82 15.59 -5.33 -0.66
C GLN A 82 14.24 -4.63 -0.62
N ARG A 83 14.08 -3.52 -1.36
CA ARG A 83 12.78 -2.85 -1.50
C ARG A 83 11.72 -3.76 -2.10
N PHE A 84 12.07 -4.55 -3.12
CA PHE A 84 11.15 -5.52 -3.72
C PHE A 84 10.72 -6.59 -2.71
N GLU A 85 11.67 -7.20 -2.01
CA GLU A 85 11.41 -8.26 -1.02
C GLU A 85 10.56 -7.75 0.13
N GLU A 86 10.96 -6.63 0.74
CA GLU A 86 10.22 -6.01 1.84
C GLU A 86 8.82 -5.58 1.39
N MET A 87 8.66 -5.09 0.17
CA MET A 87 7.35 -4.69 -0.34
C MET A 87 6.42 -5.91 -0.56
N CYS A 88 6.95 -7.00 -1.13
CA CYS A 88 6.22 -8.25 -1.29
C CYS A 88 5.80 -8.83 0.07
N ASP A 89 6.74 -8.90 1.02
CA ASP A 89 6.47 -9.35 2.39
C ASP A 89 5.42 -8.47 3.07
N ASN A 90 5.54 -7.14 2.95
CA ASN A 90 4.60 -6.19 3.51
C ASN A 90 3.17 -6.37 3.00
N LEU A 91 3.03 -6.71 1.72
CA LEU A 91 1.72 -6.96 1.10
C LEU A 91 1.12 -8.30 1.51
N THR A 92 1.90 -9.29 1.96
CA THR A 92 1.39 -10.63 2.27
C THR A 92 1.29 -10.93 3.76
N PHE A 93 2.21 -10.45 4.60
CA PHE A 93 2.30 -10.91 5.99
C PHE A 93 1.00 -10.70 6.79
N LEU A 94 0.32 -9.57 6.59
CA LEU A 94 -0.89 -9.25 7.34
C LEU A 94 -2.11 -9.95 6.73
N PRO A 95 -2.33 -9.91 5.39
CA PRO A 95 -3.39 -10.69 4.76
C PRO A 95 -3.33 -12.20 5.05
N GLU A 96 -2.14 -12.80 5.08
CA GLU A 96 -1.96 -14.21 5.43
C GLU A 96 -2.40 -14.49 6.87
N LYS A 97 -1.98 -13.65 7.83
CA LYS A 97 -2.40 -13.76 9.24
C LYS A 97 -3.90 -13.60 9.41
N LEU A 98 -4.52 -12.64 8.71
CA LEU A 98 -5.96 -12.42 8.77
C LEU A 98 -6.73 -13.59 8.17
N THR A 99 -6.26 -14.12 7.03
CA THR A 99 -6.83 -15.30 6.39
C THR A 99 -6.79 -16.53 7.31
N ALA A 100 -5.66 -16.74 8.01
CA ALA A 100 -5.51 -17.82 8.98
C ALA A 100 -6.47 -17.69 10.19
N LEU A 101 -6.89 -16.46 10.52
CA LEU A 101 -7.88 -16.17 11.57
C LEU A 101 -9.32 -16.13 11.03
N HIS A 102 -9.54 -16.49 9.76
CA HIS A 102 -10.84 -16.40 9.07
C HIS A 102 -11.44 -14.98 9.07
N LEU A 103 -10.58 -13.96 9.11
CA LEU A 103 -10.98 -12.55 9.05
C LEU A 103 -10.92 -12.03 7.61
N SER A 104 -11.81 -11.08 7.30
CA SER A 104 -11.79 -10.38 6.02
C SER A 104 -10.53 -9.51 5.87
N PRO A 105 -10.05 -9.29 4.63
CA PRO A 105 -8.95 -8.36 4.39
C PRO A 105 -9.25 -6.92 4.81
N LEU A 106 -8.22 -6.19 5.26
CA LEU A 106 -8.37 -4.82 5.78
C LEU A 106 -8.93 -3.81 4.78
N TRP A 107 -8.70 -4.02 3.48
CA TRP A 107 -9.26 -3.16 2.44
C TRP A 107 -10.74 -3.41 2.16
N GLN A 108 -11.34 -4.44 2.77
CA GLN A 108 -12.78 -4.67 2.79
C GLN A 108 -13.39 -4.16 4.09
N GLN A 109 -12.75 -4.46 5.23
CA GLN A 109 -13.26 -4.07 6.54
C GLN A 109 -12.10 -3.79 7.52
N PRO A 110 -12.07 -2.63 8.19
CA PRO A 110 -11.12 -2.38 9.25
C PRO A 110 -11.47 -3.21 10.50
N ILE A 111 -10.45 -3.54 11.30
CA ILE A 111 -10.62 -4.30 12.53
C ILE A 111 -10.63 -3.33 13.71
N CYS A 112 -11.69 -3.31 14.49
CA CYS A 112 -11.76 -2.57 15.74
C CYS A 112 -11.27 -3.47 16.89
N PHE A 113 -10.31 -2.99 17.69
CA PHE A 113 -9.84 -3.65 18.90
C PHE A 113 -10.67 -3.28 20.14
N GLY A 114 -11.66 -2.40 19.98
CA GLY A 114 -12.47 -1.85 21.05
C GLY A 114 -11.87 -0.59 21.66
N GLU A 115 -12.47 -0.16 22.78
CA GLU A 115 -12.04 1.03 23.51
C GLU A 115 -10.72 0.78 24.24
N VAL A 116 -9.73 1.64 23.99
CA VAL A 116 -8.46 1.64 24.74
C VAL A 116 -8.50 2.60 25.93
N ILE A 117 -9.30 3.67 25.82
CA ILE A 117 -9.69 4.60 26.88
C ILE A 117 -11.15 5.05 26.60
N ALA A 118 -11.82 5.63 27.59
CA ALA A 118 -13.21 6.06 27.46
C ALA A 118 -13.42 6.95 26.22
N ASP A 119 -14.36 6.56 25.35
CA ASP A 119 -14.70 7.19 24.07
C ASP A 119 -13.64 7.11 22.95
N PHE A 120 -12.53 6.37 23.12
CA PHE A 120 -11.55 6.20 22.05
C PHE A 120 -11.32 4.74 21.70
N GLU A 121 -11.58 4.41 20.44
CA GLU A 121 -11.43 3.08 19.87
C GLU A 121 -10.17 3.00 19.01
N LEU A 122 -9.50 1.84 19.06
CA LEU A 122 -8.33 1.57 18.24
C LEU A 122 -8.72 0.69 17.04
N TYR A 123 -8.38 1.16 15.84
CA TYR A 123 -8.64 0.47 14.58
C TYR A 123 -7.34 0.06 13.89
N LEU A 124 -7.31 -1.17 13.37
CA LEU A 124 -6.34 -1.60 12.36
C LEU A 124 -6.98 -1.47 10.97
N THR A 125 -6.34 -0.70 10.10
CA THR A 125 -6.84 -0.39 8.77
C THR A 125 -5.71 -0.35 7.73
N ILE A 126 -6.08 -0.15 6.49
CA ILE A 126 -5.16 0.12 5.40
C ILE A 126 -4.70 1.59 5.44
N ASN A 127 -3.45 1.83 5.06
CA ASN A 127 -2.88 3.18 5.00
C ASN A 127 -3.29 3.92 3.72
N ASP A 128 -4.37 4.69 3.79
CA ASP A 128 -4.81 5.54 2.68
C ASP A 128 -4.04 6.87 2.58
N TYR A 129 -3.15 7.17 3.53
CA TYR A 129 -2.45 8.46 3.63
C TYR A 129 -1.10 8.47 2.89
N GLN A 130 -0.20 7.52 3.20
CA GLN A 130 1.16 7.53 2.67
C GLN A 130 1.74 6.12 2.47
N ALA A 131 1.46 5.50 1.33
CA ALA A 131 1.96 4.17 0.98
C ALA A 131 3.50 4.02 1.00
N MET A 132 4.26 5.12 1.04
CA MET A 132 5.72 5.08 1.16
C MET A 132 6.21 4.67 2.55
N GLU A 133 5.37 4.78 3.58
CA GLU A 133 5.66 4.47 4.99
C GLU A 133 5.13 3.10 5.42
N GLY A 134 4.53 2.35 4.50
CA GLY A 134 3.89 1.06 4.76
C GLY A 134 2.43 1.04 4.33
N TYR A 135 1.83 -0.13 4.33
CA TYR A 135 0.47 -0.35 3.82
C TYR A 135 -0.59 -0.40 4.92
N TRP A 136 -0.18 -0.45 6.18
CA TRP A 136 -1.06 -0.68 7.30
C TRP A 136 -1.03 0.51 8.25
N ALA A 137 -2.14 0.74 8.93
CA ALA A 137 -2.27 1.84 9.86
C ALA A 137 -3.02 1.41 11.12
N LEU A 138 -2.58 1.95 12.25
CA LEU A 138 -3.35 2.01 13.48
C LEU A 138 -3.94 3.41 13.61
N GLU A 139 -5.26 3.46 13.77
CA GLU A 139 -6.01 4.69 13.93
C GLU A 139 -6.66 4.71 15.31
N LEU A 140 -6.44 5.79 16.06
CA LEU A 140 -7.22 6.09 17.25
C LEU A 140 -8.38 6.99 16.83
N ARG A 141 -9.62 6.53 17.03
CA ARG A 141 -10.82 7.27 16.65
C ARG A 141 -11.63 7.64 17.87
N TYR A 142 -12.15 8.87 17.89
CA TYR A 142 -13.11 9.31 18.89
C TYR A 142 -14.47 8.72 18.56
N LYS A 143 -14.94 7.76 19.37
CA LYS A 143 -16.12 6.93 19.13
C LYS A 143 -17.39 7.73 18.80
N PRO A 144 -17.72 8.83 19.51
CA PRO A 144 -18.97 9.57 19.26
C PRO A 144 -19.06 10.22 17.87
N THR A 145 -17.95 10.65 17.29
CA THR A 145 -17.93 11.33 15.97
C THR A 145 -17.20 10.55 14.89
N GLN A 146 -16.53 9.45 15.25
CA GLN A 146 -15.59 8.70 14.41
C GLN A 146 -14.41 9.53 13.89
N GLU A 147 -14.09 10.64 14.56
CA GLU A 147 -12.98 11.51 14.18
C GLU A 147 -11.63 10.80 14.40
N LEU A 148 -10.73 10.90 13.42
CA LEU A 148 -9.36 10.40 13.54
C LEU A 148 -8.54 11.33 14.43
N ILE A 149 -8.12 10.81 15.58
CA ILE A 149 -7.36 11.56 16.59
C ILE A 149 -5.86 11.32 16.45
N TYR A 150 -5.48 10.09 16.10
CA TYR A 150 -4.09 9.72 15.91
C TYR A 150 -3.94 8.66 14.84
N LEU A 151 -2.89 8.79 14.03
CA LEU A 151 -2.54 7.88 12.95
C LEU A 151 -1.10 7.39 13.14
N LEU A 152 -0.93 6.08 13.11
CA LEU A 152 0.38 5.43 13.04
C LEU A 152 0.40 4.48 11.85
N THR A 153 1.22 4.79 10.84
CA THR A 153 1.43 3.92 9.69
C THR A 153 2.62 3.01 9.91
N PHE A 154 2.54 1.77 9.43
CA PHE A 154 3.63 0.81 9.60
C PHE A 154 3.72 -0.20 8.45
N GLY A 155 4.89 -0.82 8.38
CA GLY A 155 5.16 -2.02 7.62
C GLY A 155 5.93 -3.03 8.48
N GLY A 156 5.81 -4.32 8.16
CA GLY A 156 6.74 -5.32 8.64
C GLY A 156 8.12 -5.07 8.03
N CYS A 157 9.18 -5.26 8.82
CA CYS A 157 10.55 -5.28 8.32
C CYS A 157 11.16 -6.60 8.78
N LYS A 158 11.74 -7.38 7.88
CA LYS A 158 12.63 -8.46 8.32
C LYS A 158 13.90 -7.80 8.84
N LYS A 159 14.33 -8.12 10.06
CA LYS A 159 15.63 -7.64 10.55
C LYS A 159 16.69 -8.09 9.54
N PRO A 160 17.57 -7.20 9.05
CA PRO A 160 18.74 -7.68 8.32
C PRO A 160 19.55 -8.56 9.28
N CYS A 161 19.74 -9.82 8.91
CA CYS A 161 20.70 -10.71 9.57
C CYS A 161 22.12 -10.17 9.42
#